data_AF-A0A7G5C218-F1
#
_entry.id   AF-A0A7G5C218-F1
#
_cell.length_a   1.000
_cell.length_b   1.000
_cell.length_c   1.000
_cell.angle_alpha   90.00
_cell.angle_beta   90.00
_cell.angle_gamma   90.00
#
_symmetry.space_group_name_H-M   'P 1'
#
loop_
_entity.id
_entity.type
_entity.pdbx_description
1 polymer ?
#
loop_
_entity_poly.entity_id
_entity_poly.type
_entity_poly.pdbx_seq_one_letter_code
_entity_poly.pdbx_strand_id
1 'polypeptide(L)'
;MSFEVRVAWKEPFQAVGQKIRYSPDYRKSAPDNEISKLWVRFSARGDEIRDFNGRSYGISLIDQSYVPGQAFDYIASAGVTEIGDVPENMVAQSIPGALYCVITRKGPIQEIGLAYAYFEETWLPDSDYARDSGALIELYDERYRGNDNPESVMELWFPIRRKQPLPIENRVASLFVHVTDLRRAAEWYCKLLGLPVLEERLNGGPVYWFDLPGTGLVLDSDAGNESNPNWRHEKPLVMLPASDIDRAHAYIREKTEVFSEPHRFGSMAYFNFSDPEGNAVMACWTKDSPEYELPKTDSPVLARIGGAFVNVREMGASAAWYNELLGLPLDEQAAEQSVYSVPVTRGAALLLDRNRYLKQEPFRILFMFDTENIAAAHEYAATCRMEFHGELETYGHVSFFVLKDPDGNLIMVCQSSGTE
;
A
#
# COMPACT_ATOMS: atom_id res chain seq x y z
N MET A 1 -22.92 1.07 27.19
CA MET A 1 -21.87 2.03 26.81
C MET A 1 -21.79 2.02 25.30
N SER A 2 -21.77 3.17 24.64
CA SER A 2 -21.53 3.26 23.20
C SER A 2 -20.03 3.42 22.97
N PHE A 3 -19.40 2.44 22.32
CA PHE A 3 -18.06 2.61 21.79
C PHE A 3 -18.12 3.41 20.49
N GLU A 4 -17.11 4.22 20.23
CA GLU A 4 -16.86 4.74 18.89
C GLU A 4 -16.08 3.65 18.14
N VAL A 5 -16.66 3.17 17.04
CA VAL A 5 -16.14 2.01 16.29
C VAL A 5 -16.09 2.36 14.81
N ARG A 6 -14.97 2.05 14.17
CA ARG A 6 -14.78 2.25 12.72
C ARG A 6 -13.95 1.13 12.12
N VAL A 7 -14.11 0.91 10.82
CA VAL A 7 -13.16 0.14 10.03
C VAL A 7 -12.15 1.12 9.45
N ALA A 8 -10.86 0.85 9.62
CA ALA A 8 -9.79 1.71 9.15
C ALA A 8 -8.67 0.87 8.54
N TRP A 9 -8.04 1.39 7.48
CA TRP A 9 -6.73 0.91 7.09
C TRP A 9 -5.69 1.53 8.01
N LYS A 10 -4.73 0.72 8.49
CA LYS A 10 -3.55 1.23 9.17
C LYS A 10 -2.36 1.04 8.27
N GLU A 11 -1.65 2.13 7.98
CA GLU A 11 -0.41 2.07 7.21
C GLU A 11 0.68 1.28 7.95
N PRO A 12 1.65 0.70 7.21
CA PRO A 12 2.81 0.06 7.82
C PRO A 12 3.50 1.01 8.79
N PHE A 13 3.97 0.47 9.92
CA PHE A 13 4.72 1.27 10.89
C PHE A 13 5.79 0.42 11.58
N GLN A 14 6.73 1.11 12.22
CA GLN A 14 7.83 0.49 12.94
C GLN A 14 7.72 0.81 14.43
N ALA A 15 8.11 -0.15 15.27
CA ALA A 15 8.12 0.01 16.71
C ALA A 15 9.36 -0.66 17.32
N VAL A 16 9.94 -0.03 18.32
CA VAL A 16 11.05 -0.57 19.12
C VAL A 16 10.58 -0.72 20.57
N GLY A 17 10.83 -1.88 21.16
CA GLY A 17 10.31 -2.15 22.50
C GLY A 17 10.79 -3.44 23.14
N GLN A 18 10.24 -3.74 24.31
CA GLN A 18 10.54 -4.98 25.02
C GLN A 18 9.47 -6.03 24.74
N LYS A 19 9.90 -7.25 24.44
CA LYS A 19 9.03 -8.38 24.10
C LYS A 19 8.99 -9.41 25.23
N ILE A 20 7.82 -9.96 25.50
CA ILE A 20 7.61 -11.14 26.34
C ILE A 20 6.76 -12.18 25.63
N ARG A 21 6.87 -13.44 26.04
CA ARG A 21 5.83 -14.44 25.77
C ARG A 21 4.79 -14.34 26.90
N TYR A 22 3.63 -13.79 26.60
CA TYR A 22 2.57 -13.61 27.58
C TYR A 22 1.61 -14.79 27.57
N SER A 23 1.33 -15.34 28.75
CA SER A 23 0.31 -16.37 28.96
C SER A 23 -0.82 -15.75 29.79
N PRO A 24 -2.04 -15.59 29.24
CA PRO A 24 -3.15 -14.99 29.97
C PRO A 24 -3.46 -15.71 31.29
N ASP A 25 -3.46 -14.97 32.39
CA ASP A 25 -3.90 -15.45 33.71
C ASP A 25 -4.97 -14.52 34.27
N TYR A 26 -6.24 -14.85 34.00
CA TYR A 26 -7.40 -14.04 34.35
C TYR A 26 -7.65 -13.95 35.87
N ARG A 27 -6.85 -14.61 36.71
CA ARG A 27 -6.91 -14.49 38.17
C ARG A 27 -6.09 -13.29 38.68
N LYS A 28 -5.16 -12.77 37.87
CA LYS A 28 -4.32 -11.64 38.23
C LYS A 28 -4.97 -10.32 37.83
N SER A 29 -4.92 -9.36 38.74
CA SER A 29 -5.34 -7.98 38.46
C SER A 29 -4.35 -7.29 37.51
N ALA A 30 -4.77 -6.21 36.84
CA ALA A 30 -3.91 -5.50 35.89
C ALA A 30 -2.53 -5.11 36.47
N PRO A 31 -2.39 -4.54 37.69
CA PRO A 31 -1.09 -4.19 38.27
C PRO A 31 -0.13 -5.38 38.45
N ASP A 32 -0.66 -6.58 38.67
CA ASP A 32 0.14 -7.77 39.00
C ASP A 32 0.47 -8.64 37.77
N ASN A 33 -0.12 -8.32 36.61
CA ASN A 33 0.10 -9.08 35.39
C ASN A 33 1.45 -8.72 34.73
N GLU A 34 1.95 -9.63 33.90
CA GLU A 34 3.28 -9.48 33.29
C GLU A 34 3.35 -8.37 32.23
N ILE A 35 2.22 -7.99 31.63
CA ILE A 35 2.12 -6.88 30.66
C ILE A 35 2.35 -5.55 31.39
N SER A 36 1.69 -5.30 32.52
CA SER A 36 1.88 -4.07 33.28
C SER A 36 3.31 -3.96 33.81
N LYS A 37 3.90 -5.06 34.28
CA LYS A 37 5.32 -5.09 34.69
C LYS A 37 6.26 -4.82 33.53
N LEU A 38 5.93 -5.31 32.33
CA LEU A 38 6.69 -5.03 31.11
C LEU A 38 6.64 -3.54 30.77
N TRP A 39 5.45 -2.92 30.79
CA TRP A 39 5.31 -1.48 30.57
C TRP A 39 6.11 -0.66 31.58
N VAL A 40 6.09 -1.00 32.87
CA VAL A 40 6.90 -0.31 33.88
C VAL A 40 8.40 -0.39 33.55
N ARG A 41 8.91 -1.57 33.15
CA ARG A 41 10.32 -1.73 32.76
C ARG A 41 10.65 -0.97 31.47
N PHE A 42 9.77 -1.01 30.49
CA PHE A 42 9.96 -0.36 29.20
C PHE A 42 9.92 1.16 29.33
N SER A 43 8.92 1.73 30.01
CA SER A 43 8.78 3.17 30.21
C SER A 43 9.97 3.78 30.98
N ALA A 44 10.62 3.02 31.87
CA ALA A 44 11.84 3.46 32.56
C ALA A 44 13.06 3.62 31.62
N ARG A 45 12.98 3.08 30.40
CA ARG A 45 14.02 3.09 29.36
C ARG A 45 13.57 3.83 28.09
N GLY A 46 12.47 4.57 28.15
CA GLY A 46 11.90 5.27 26.99
C GLY A 46 12.89 6.26 26.35
N ASP A 47 13.75 6.90 27.16
CA ASP A 47 14.76 7.85 26.70
C ASP A 47 15.88 7.23 25.85
N GLU A 48 16.00 5.89 25.83
CA GLU A 48 16.96 5.17 24.96
C GLU A 48 16.45 5.04 23.52
N ILE A 49 15.15 5.27 23.27
CA ILE A 49 14.56 5.13 21.94
C ILE A 49 14.80 6.39 21.11
N ARG A 50 15.52 6.23 20.00
CA ARG A 50 15.68 7.29 18.99
C ARG A 50 14.47 7.33 18.07
N ASP A 51 14.29 8.48 17.42
CA ASP A 51 13.31 8.66 16.33
C ASP A 51 11.86 8.38 16.75
N PHE A 52 11.54 8.62 18.03
CA PHE A 52 10.20 8.44 18.58
C PHE A 52 9.17 9.31 17.85
N ASN A 53 8.11 8.69 17.36
CA ASN A 53 7.06 9.36 16.58
C ASN A 53 5.87 9.86 17.41
N GLY A 54 5.99 9.88 18.75
CA GLY A 54 4.93 10.35 19.64
C GLY A 54 3.90 9.29 20.04
N ARG A 55 3.97 8.06 19.50
CA ARG A 55 2.97 7.01 19.75
C ARG A 55 3.59 5.82 20.48
N SER A 56 2.94 5.32 21.52
CA SER A 56 3.31 4.07 22.18
C SER A 56 2.32 2.96 21.80
N TYR A 57 2.84 1.74 21.66
CA TYR A 57 2.07 0.59 21.20
C TYR A 57 2.23 -0.61 22.13
N GLY A 58 1.09 -1.18 22.53
CA GLY A 58 0.99 -2.57 22.97
C GLY A 58 0.69 -3.45 21.76
N ILE A 59 1.61 -4.34 21.39
CA ILE A 59 1.47 -5.16 20.19
C ILE A 59 1.35 -6.63 20.60
N SER A 60 0.17 -7.23 20.36
CA SER A 60 -0.02 -8.67 20.50
C SER A 60 0.08 -9.33 19.13
N LEU A 61 1.10 -10.16 18.91
CA LEU A 61 1.28 -10.90 17.67
C LEU A 61 0.51 -12.22 17.75
N ILE A 62 -0.57 -12.32 16.98
CA ILE A 62 -1.47 -13.47 16.96
C ILE A 62 -1.64 -13.99 15.53
N ASP A 63 -1.78 -15.30 15.39
CA ASP A 63 -2.13 -15.94 14.12
C ASP A 63 -3.65 -16.22 14.05
N GLN A 64 -4.12 -16.65 12.87
CA GLN A 64 -5.55 -16.93 12.65
C GLN A 64 -6.08 -18.11 13.47
N SER A 65 -5.20 -18.98 13.97
CA SER A 65 -5.55 -20.13 14.82
C SER A 65 -5.56 -19.81 16.31
N TYR A 66 -5.24 -18.56 16.69
CA TYR A 66 -5.23 -18.12 18.08
C TYR A 66 -6.58 -18.37 18.76
N VAL A 67 -6.52 -19.09 19.89
CA VAL A 67 -7.66 -19.32 20.78
C VAL A 67 -7.46 -18.50 22.05
N PRO A 68 -8.51 -17.80 22.55
CA PRO A 68 -8.44 -17.07 23.82
C PRO A 68 -7.85 -17.93 24.95
N GLY A 69 -6.86 -17.38 25.65
CA GLY A 69 -6.14 -18.05 26.74
C GLY A 69 -4.84 -18.74 26.32
N GLN A 70 -4.54 -18.85 25.02
CA GLN A 70 -3.23 -19.30 24.55
C GLN A 70 -2.16 -18.23 24.79
N ALA A 71 -0.91 -18.68 24.90
CA ALA A 71 0.22 -17.77 25.01
C ALA A 71 0.54 -17.10 23.67
N PHE A 72 0.89 -15.83 23.68
CA PHE A 72 1.24 -15.04 22.49
C PHE A 72 2.43 -14.12 22.78
N ASP A 73 3.04 -13.58 21.73
CA ASP A 73 4.10 -12.60 21.89
C ASP A 73 3.47 -11.22 22.09
N TYR A 74 3.86 -10.54 23.17
CA TYR A 74 3.44 -9.17 23.48
C TYR A 74 4.66 -8.25 23.50
N ILE A 75 4.53 -7.07 22.89
CA ILE A 75 5.56 -6.04 22.85
C ILE A 75 5.00 -4.75 23.45
N ALA A 76 5.63 -4.26 24.51
CA ALA A 76 5.46 -2.87 24.96
C ALA A 76 6.51 -2.03 24.22
N SER A 77 6.07 -1.06 23.42
CA SER A 77 6.93 -0.42 22.44
C SER A 77 6.60 1.04 22.20
N ALA A 78 7.59 1.75 21.67
CA ALA A 78 7.48 3.09 21.13
C ALA A 78 7.51 3.01 19.61
N GLY A 79 6.62 3.74 18.96
CA GLY A 79 6.65 3.96 17.53
C GLY A 79 7.86 4.78 17.12
N VAL A 80 8.52 4.36 16.05
CA VAL A 80 9.67 5.09 15.50
C VAL A 80 9.42 5.48 14.05
N THR A 81 10.00 6.59 13.60
CA THR A 81 10.01 6.97 12.17
C THR A 81 11.02 6.14 11.39
N GLU A 82 12.10 5.69 12.03
CA GLU A 82 13.10 4.81 11.43
C GLU A 82 13.66 3.85 12.48
N ILE A 83 13.95 2.61 12.08
CA ILE A 83 14.69 1.66 12.92
C ILE A 83 16.19 2.00 12.85
N GLY A 84 16.67 2.73 13.85
CA GLY A 84 18.10 2.94 14.10
C GLY A 84 18.73 1.85 14.99
N ASP A 85 19.65 2.27 15.87
CA ASP A 85 20.28 1.39 16.86
C ASP A 85 19.24 0.87 17.86
N VAL A 86 19.04 -0.46 17.91
CA VAL A 86 18.11 -1.10 18.85
C VAL A 86 18.79 -1.30 20.21
N PRO A 87 18.24 -0.77 21.33
CA PRO A 87 18.85 -0.94 22.64
C PRO A 87 18.93 -2.40 23.10
N GLU A 88 19.87 -2.68 24.00
CA GLU A 88 20.06 -4.03 24.52
C GLU A 88 18.78 -4.56 25.19
N ASN A 89 18.43 -5.81 24.90
CA ASN A 89 17.20 -6.49 25.36
C ASN A 89 15.89 -5.85 24.87
N MET A 90 15.94 -5.15 23.74
CA MET A 90 14.76 -4.71 22.97
C MET A 90 14.70 -5.41 21.61
N VAL A 91 13.55 -5.31 20.96
CA VAL A 91 13.30 -5.79 19.60
C VAL A 91 12.80 -4.63 18.74
N ALA A 92 13.18 -4.63 17.47
CA ALA A 92 12.51 -3.82 16.45
C ALA A 92 11.48 -4.68 15.72
N GLN A 93 10.30 -4.13 15.51
CA GLN A 93 9.18 -4.79 14.87
C GLN A 93 8.60 -3.89 13.77
N SER A 94 8.67 -4.37 12.53
CA SER A 94 7.92 -3.79 11.41
C SER A 94 6.55 -4.44 11.36
N ILE A 95 5.49 -3.64 11.37
CA ILE A 95 4.11 -4.08 11.24
C ILE A 95 3.63 -3.72 9.83
N PRO A 96 3.18 -4.69 9.02
CA PRO A 96 2.65 -4.40 7.69
C PRO A 96 1.32 -3.66 7.79
N GLY A 97 0.98 -2.93 6.73
CA GLY A 97 -0.32 -2.30 6.61
C GLY A 97 -1.43 -3.34 6.50
N ALA A 98 -2.55 -3.09 7.16
CA ALA A 98 -3.69 -4.01 7.16
C ALA A 98 -4.99 -3.28 7.48
N LEU A 99 -6.10 -3.99 7.28
CA LEU A 99 -7.43 -3.53 7.65
C LEU A 99 -7.74 -3.87 9.11
N TYR A 100 -8.29 -2.92 9.84
CA TYR A 100 -8.57 -3.04 11.27
C TYR A 100 -10.00 -2.62 11.60
N CYS A 101 -10.59 -3.30 12.58
CA CYS A 101 -11.65 -2.72 13.39
C CYS A 101 -10.98 -1.90 14.50
N VAL A 102 -11.34 -0.62 14.60
CA VAL A 102 -10.79 0.30 15.60
C VAL A 102 -11.88 0.66 16.58
N ILE A 103 -11.61 0.41 17.86
CA ILE A 103 -12.45 0.82 18.97
C ILE A 103 -11.73 1.93 19.73
N THR A 104 -12.27 3.16 19.66
CA THR A 104 -11.80 4.27 20.48
C THR A 104 -12.46 4.18 21.85
N ARG A 105 -11.65 4.09 22.91
CA ARG A 105 -12.12 4.02 24.28
C ARG A 105 -11.61 5.20 25.10
N LYS A 106 -12.53 5.88 25.78
CA LYS A 106 -12.23 6.88 26.80
C LYS A 106 -12.46 6.28 28.20
N GLY A 107 -11.49 6.42 29.08
CA GLY A 107 -11.59 5.99 30.49
C GLY A 107 -10.33 5.27 31.01
N PRO A 108 -10.38 4.77 32.26
CA PRO A 108 -9.24 4.10 32.90
C PRO A 108 -8.80 2.83 32.15
N ILE A 109 -7.51 2.53 32.14
CA ILE A 109 -6.94 1.39 31.39
C ILE A 109 -7.37 0.03 31.95
N GLN A 110 -7.74 -0.06 33.22
CA GLN A 110 -8.17 -1.31 33.87
C GLN A 110 -9.45 -1.89 33.25
N GLU A 111 -10.22 -1.04 32.58
CA GLU A 111 -11.45 -1.38 31.87
C GLU A 111 -11.22 -1.64 30.36
N ILE A 112 -9.97 -1.70 29.89
CA ILE A 112 -9.63 -1.96 28.49
C ILE A 112 -10.28 -3.26 27.97
N GLY A 113 -10.45 -4.26 28.85
CA GLY A 113 -11.11 -5.52 28.55
C GLY A 113 -12.55 -5.38 28.06
N LEU A 114 -13.24 -4.27 28.35
CA LEU A 114 -14.58 -4.01 27.82
C LEU A 114 -14.58 -3.85 26.30
N ALA A 115 -13.53 -3.25 25.73
CA ALA A 115 -13.41 -3.09 24.28
C ALA A 115 -13.11 -4.43 23.60
N TYR A 116 -12.25 -5.27 24.21
CA TYR A 116 -12.02 -6.64 23.75
C TYR A 116 -13.31 -7.46 23.76
N ALA A 117 -14.06 -7.46 24.87
CA ALA A 117 -15.33 -8.19 24.97
C ALA A 117 -16.35 -7.70 23.92
N TYR A 118 -16.48 -6.39 23.74
CA TYR A 118 -17.36 -5.84 22.71
C TYR A 118 -16.95 -6.26 21.30
N PHE A 119 -15.64 -6.25 20.98
CA PHE A 119 -15.17 -6.72 19.67
C PHE A 119 -15.53 -8.19 19.45
N GLU A 120 -15.22 -9.07 20.41
CA GLU A 120 -15.41 -10.52 20.30
C GLU A 120 -16.87 -10.96 20.31
N GLU A 121 -17.67 -10.39 21.22
CA GLU A 121 -19.01 -10.88 21.55
C GLU A 121 -20.12 -10.11 20.83
N THR A 122 -19.83 -8.92 20.28
CA THR A 122 -20.84 -8.07 19.63
C THR A 122 -20.44 -7.69 18.21
N TRP A 123 -19.32 -6.98 18.03
CA TRP A 123 -19.02 -6.40 16.71
C TRP A 123 -18.60 -7.46 15.68
N LEU A 124 -17.65 -8.34 16.02
CA LEU A 124 -17.11 -9.31 15.07
C LEU A 124 -18.16 -10.32 14.57
N PRO A 125 -19.02 -10.93 15.43
CA PRO A 125 -20.07 -11.85 14.99
C PRO A 125 -21.04 -11.24 13.98
N ASP A 126 -21.48 -10.00 14.26
CA ASP A 126 -22.51 -9.29 13.48
C ASP A 126 -21.95 -8.56 12.24
N SER A 127 -20.62 -8.44 12.13
CA SER A 127 -19.97 -7.76 11.00
C SER A 127 -19.80 -8.65 9.75
N ASP A 128 -19.47 -8.05 8.61
CA ASP A 128 -19.04 -8.77 7.40
C ASP A 128 -17.58 -9.26 7.45
N TYR A 129 -16.94 -9.17 8.62
CA TYR A 129 -15.52 -9.41 8.80
C TYR A 129 -15.22 -10.62 9.70
N ALA A 130 -14.08 -11.24 9.45
CA ALA A 130 -13.47 -12.25 10.29
C ALA A 130 -12.14 -11.71 10.82
N ARG A 131 -11.63 -12.30 11.91
CA ARG A 131 -10.29 -12.02 12.40
C ARG A 131 -9.25 -12.36 11.33
N ASP A 132 -8.26 -11.48 11.19
CA ASP A 132 -7.07 -11.77 10.40
C ASP A 132 -5.86 -12.03 11.31
N SER A 133 -4.80 -12.59 10.75
CA SER A 133 -3.51 -12.69 11.41
C SER A 133 -2.82 -11.34 11.47
N GLY A 134 -1.96 -11.15 12.46
CA GLY A 134 -1.08 -9.99 12.54
C GLY A 134 -1.01 -9.41 13.94
N ALA A 135 -0.80 -8.10 13.99
CA ALA A 135 -0.71 -7.36 15.22
C ALA A 135 -2.09 -6.89 15.68
N LEU A 136 -2.53 -7.30 16.86
CA LEU A 136 -3.52 -6.53 17.60
C LEU A 136 -2.78 -5.38 18.30
N ILE A 137 -3.27 -4.16 18.12
CA ILE A 137 -2.55 -2.96 18.56
C ILE A 137 -3.38 -2.18 19.59
N GLU A 138 -2.77 -1.92 20.73
CA GLU A 138 -3.20 -0.94 21.71
C GLU A 138 -2.39 0.33 21.45
N LEU A 139 -3.03 1.37 20.93
CA LEU A 139 -2.40 2.66 20.62
C LEU A 139 -2.64 3.65 21.76
N TYR A 140 -1.55 4.22 22.25
CA TYR A 140 -1.52 5.33 23.20
C TYR A 140 -0.78 6.52 22.57
N ASP A 141 -1.53 7.58 22.29
CA ASP A 141 -1.03 8.83 21.73
C ASP A 141 -1.16 9.98 22.76
N GLU A 142 -1.03 11.23 22.32
CA GLU A 142 -1.11 12.42 23.19
C GLU A 142 -2.44 12.55 23.95
N ARG A 143 -3.49 11.84 23.52
CA ARG A 143 -4.79 11.81 24.19
C ARG A 143 -4.80 10.88 25.41
N TYR A 144 -3.77 10.03 25.58
CA TYR A 144 -3.62 9.17 26.75
C TYR A 144 -3.05 9.94 27.94
N ARG A 145 -3.82 10.07 29.03
CA ARG A 145 -3.50 10.91 30.20
C ARG A 145 -3.14 10.11 31.47
N GLY A 146 -2.77 8.84 31.29
CA GLY A 146 -2.40 7.92 32.36
C GLY A 146 -3.48 6.89 32.73
N ASN A 147 -3.05 5.87 33.48
CA ASN A 147 -3.82 4.65 33.74
C ASN A 147 -5.20 4.88 34.36
N ASP A 148 -5.29 5.74 35.37
CA ASP A 148 -6.51 5.92 36.18
C ASP A 148 -7.35 7.13 35.75
N ASN A 149 -6.92 7.85 34.71
CA ASN A 149 -7.58 9.09 34.30
C ASN A 149 -8.84 8.77 33.47
N PRO A 150 -10.03 9.24 33.89
CA PRO A 150 -11.28 9.00 33.14
C PRO A 150 -11.30 9.70 31.78
N GLU A 151 -10.40 10.66 31.55
CA GLU A 151 -10.25 11.38 30.29
C GLU A 151 -9.18 10.78 29.37
N SER A 152 -8.50 9.70 29.78
CA SER A 152 -7.55 9.00 28.92
C SER A 152 -8.25 8.37 27.73
N VAL A 153 -7.74 8.63 26.53
CA VAL A 153 -8.19 7.97 25.30
C VAL A 153 -7.14 6.96 24.86
N MET A 154 -7.60 5.80 24.40
CA MET A 154 -6.79 4.76 23.78
C MET A 154 -7.57 4.17 22.59
N GLU A 155 -6.85 3.67 21.60
CA GLU A 155 -7.46 2.96 20.48
C GLU A 155 -7.02 1.50 20.47
N LEU A 156 -7.98 0.60 20.29
CA LEU A 156 -7.72 -0.81 20.11
C LEU A 156 -7.99 -1.17 18.66
N TRP A 157 -6.96 -1.67 17.98
CA TRP A 157 -7.01 -2.03 16.59
C TRP A 157 -6.94 -3.55 16.48
N PHE A 158 -8.04 -4.15 16.02
CA PHE A 158 -8.17 -5.58 15.81
C PHE A 158 -8.03 -5.91 14.33
N PRO A 159 -7.05 -6.74 13.92
CA PRO A 159 -6.85 -7.06 12.52
C PRO A 159 -8.05 -7.86 11.98
N ILE A 160 -8.59 -7.40 10.85
CA ILE A 160 -9.78 -7.97 10.23
C ILE A 160 -9.59 -8.19 8.74
N ARG A 161 -10.34 -9.15 8.21
CA ARG A 161 -10.48 -9.40 6.77
C ARG A 161 -11.95 -9.65 6.46
N ARG A 162 -12.37 -9.41 5.21
CA ARG A 162 -13.76 -9.72 4.81
C ARG A 162 -14.01 -11.23 4.93
N LYS A 163 -15.20 -11.61 5.42
CA LYS A 163 -15.67 -13.01 5.41
C LYS A 163 -15.73 -13.54 3.96
N GLN A 164 -16.12 -12.67 3.03
CA GLN A 164 -16.12 -12.94 1.59
C GLN A 164 -15.08 -12.05 0.90
N PRO A 165 -13.97 -12.64 0.40
CA PRO A 165 -12.98 -11.89 -0.37
C PRO A 165 -13.59 -11.31 -1.64
N LEU A 166 -13.18 -10.07 -1.96
CA LEU A 166 -13.50 -9.44 -3.24
C LEU A 166 -12.76 -10.15 -4.37
N PRO A 167 -13.34 -10.17 -5.58
CA PRO A 167 -12.69 -10.81 -6.72
C PRO A 167 -11.52 -10.00 -7.28
N ILE A 168 -11.41 -8.71 -6.93
CA ILE A 168 -10.27 -7.84 -7.21
C ILE A 168 -9.39 -7.73 -5.96
N GLU A 169 -8.09 -7.91 -6.14
CA GLU A 169 -7.09 -7.78 -5.09
C GLU A 169 -6.74 -6.30 -4.85
N ASN A 170 -6.51 -5.94 -3.58
CA ASN A 170 -6.05 -4.61 -3.20
C ASN A 170 -4.54 -4.43 -3.44
N ARG A 171 -4.14 -4.31 -4.70
CA ARG A 171 -2.81 -3.88 -5.16
C ARG A 171 -2.81 -3.57 -6.65
N VAL A 172 -1.80 -2.84 -7.10
CA VAL A 172 -1.50 -2.70 -8.53
C VAL A 172 -0.58 -3.83 -8.97
N ALA A 173 -1.04 -4.69 -9.88
CA ALA A 173 -0.27 -5.79 -10.43
C ALA A 173 0.84 -5.29 -11.36
N SER A 174 0.45 -4.46 -12.33
CA SER A 174 1.33 -3.89 -13.34
C SER A 174 0.83 -2.53 -13.80
N LEU A 175 1.75 -1.70 -14.29
CA LEU A 175 1.43 -0.48 -15.02
C LEU A 175 1.63 -0.66 -16.51
N PHE A 176 0.90 0.12 -17.30
CA PHE A 176 1.03 0.13 -18.74
C PHE A 176 1.67 1.43 -19.22
N VAL A 177 2.58 1.31 -20.17
CA VAL A 177 3.11 2.43 -20.96
C VAL A 177 2.85 2.11 -22.41
N HIS A 178 2.04 2.94 -23.05
CA HIS A 178 1.76 2.78 -24.47
C HIS A 178 2.89 3.40 -25.30
N VAL A 179 3.44 2.61 -26.22
CA VAL A 179 4.61 2.96 -27.02
C VAL A 179 4.37 2.66 -28.49
N THR A 180 5.15 3.24 -29.40
CA THR A 180 5.04 2.94 -30.84
C THR A 180 6.08 1.93 -31.32
N ASP A 181 7.15 1.72 -30.55
CA ASP A 181 8.23 0.78 -30.87
C ASP A 181 8.69 0.07 -29.59
N LEU A 182 8.33 -1.22 -29.46
CA LEU A 182 8.67 -2.02 -28.28
C LEU A 182 10.17 -2.15 -28.05
N ARG A 183 10.97 -2.33 -29.11
CA ARG A 183 12.42 -2.50 -28.96
C ARG A 183 13.04 -1.22 -28.45
N ARG A 184 12.72 -0.10 -29.10
CA ARG A 184 13.24 1.23 -28.72
C ARG A 184 12.86 1.58 -27.28
N ALA A 185 11.61 1.33 -26.89
CA ALA A 185 11.16 1.57 -25.53
C ALA A 185 11.84 0.62 -24.53
N ALA A 186 11.87 -0.69 -24.81
CA ALA A 186 12.53 -1.67 -23.95
C ALA A 186 14.00 -1.31 -23.71
N GLU A 187 14.75 -0.93 -24.76
CA GLU A 187 16.14 -0.47 -24.66
C GLU A 187 16.26 0.77 -23.77
N TRP A 188 15.33 1.73 -23.86
CA TRP A 188 15.32 2.93 -23.02
C TRP A 188 15.11 2.61 -21.54
N TYR A 189 14.07 1.84 -21.20
CA TYR A 189 13.78 1.45 -19.82
C TYR A 189 14.87 0.55 -19.24
N CYS A 190 15.38 -0.41 -20.02
CA CYS A 190 16.50 -1.26 -19.63
C CYS A 190 17.74 -0.43 -19.30
N LYS A 191 18.08 0.57 -20.12
CA LYS A 191 19.20 1.47 -19.89
C LYS A 191 19.03 2.30 -18.61
N LEU A 192 17.83 2.85 -18.36
CA LEU A 192 17.54 3.60 -17.14
C LEU A 192 17.68 2.73 -15.89
N LEU A 193 17.21 1.49 -15.93
CA LEU A 193 17.22 0.56 -14.79
C LEU A 193 18.53 -0.24 -14.66
N GLY A 194 19.42 -0.14 -15.65
CA GLY A 194 20.63 -0.97 -15.72
C GLY A 194 20.35 -2.46 -16.00
N LEU A 195 19.19 -2.77 -16.56
CA LEU A 195 18.75 -4.14 -16.87
C LEU A 195 19.16 -4.55 -18.29
N PRO A 196 19.34 -5.86 -18.57
CA PRO A 196 19.50 -6.34 -19.93
C PRO A 196 18.16 -6.34 -20.68
N VAL A 197 18.22 -6.08 -21.99
CA VAL A 197 17.07 -6.32 -22.88
C VAL A 197 16.87 -7.82 -23.03
N LEU A 198 15.66 -8.30 -22.78
CA LEU A 198 15.28 -9.70 -22.91
C LEU A 198 14.72 -9.95 -24.32
N GLU A 199 15.58 -10.41 -25.22
CA GLU A 199 15.26 -10.64 -26.64
C GLU A 199 14.09 -11.63 -26.83
N GLU A 200 13.92 -12.59 -25.93
CA GLU A 200 12.79 -13.54 -25.96
C GLU A 200 11.42 -12.88 -25.75
N ARG A 201 11.37 -11.67 -25.17
CA ARG A 201 10.14 -10.86 -25.02
C ARG A 201 9.85 -10.03 -26.26
N LEU A 202 10.83 -9.83 -27.14
CA LEU A 202 10.66 -9.16 -28.45
C LEU A 202 10.28 -10.19 -29.53
N ASN A 203 9.25 -10.98 -29.25
CA ASN A 203 8.84 -12.14 -30.03
C ASN A 203 7.79 -11.85 -31.13
N GLY A 204 7.57 -10.57 -31.45
CA GLY A 204 6.56 -10.12 -32.40
C GLY A 204 5.15 -9.98 -31.81
N GLY A 205 4.96 -10.26 -30.53
CA GLY A 205 3.76 -9.87 -29.78
C GLY A 205 3.68 -8.37 -29.53
N PRO A 206 2.51 -7.86 -29.07
CA PRO A 206 2.28 -6.43 -28.88
C PRO A 206 2.84 -5.87 -27.57
N VAL A 207 3.42 -6.71 -26.71
CA VAL A 207 3.84 -6.31 -25.36
C VAL A 207 5.26 -6.73 -25.02
N TYR A 208 5.95 -5.90 -24.25
CA TYR A 208 7.20 -6.22 -23.54
C TYR A 208 6.99 -5.90 -22.06
N TRP A 209 7.23 -6.85 -21.16
CA TRP A 209 7.00 -6.66 -19.73
C TRP A 209 8.30 -6.71 -18.91
N PHE A 210 8.28 -6.08 -17.74
CA PHE A 210 9.30 -6.14 -16.70
C PHE A 210 8.70 -6.74 -15.43
N ASP A 211 9.35 -7.76 -14.90
CA ASP A 211 8.96 -8.40 -13.63
C ASP A 211 9.58 -7.66 -12.45
N LEU A 212 9.15 -6.41 -12.25
CA LEU A 212 9.62 -5.58 -11.15
C LEU A 212 8.99 -6.05 -9.82
N PRO A 213 9.70 -5.95 -8.69
CA PRO A 213 9.17 -6.41 -7.40
C PRO A 213 7.92 -5.62 -6.99
N GLY A 214 6.87 -6.34 -6.60
CA GLY A 214 5.61 -5.77 -6.13
C GLY A 214 4.64 -5.35 -7.25
N THR A 215 5.09 -4.50 -8.16
CA THR A 215 4.30 -3.98 -9.29
C THR A 215 5.13 -4.01 -10.57
N GLY A 216 4.68 -4.77 -11.58
CA GLY A 216 5.33 -4.89 -12.87
C GLY A 216 5.13 -3.68 -13.79
N LEU A 217 5.80 -3.70 -14.94
CA LEU A 217 5.66 -2.70 -15.99
C LEU A 217 5.41 -3.41 -17.32
N VAL A 218 4.42 -2.98 -18.09
CA VAL A 218 4.09 -3.51 -19.42
C VAL A 218 4.19 -2.37 -20.42
N LEU A 219 5.12 -2.50 -21.37
CA LEU A 219 5.15 -1.69 -22.57
C LEU A 219 4.19 -2.32 -23.57
N ASP A 220 3.20 -1.56 -24.02
CA ASP A 220 2.18 -2.03 -24.96
C ASP A 220 2.24 -1.19 -26.23
N SER A 221 2.45 -1.83 -27.38
CA SER A 221 2.46 -1.14 -28.65
C SER A 221 1.11 -1.04 -29.33
N ASP A 222 0.06 -1.56 -28.68
CA ASP A 222 -1.29 -1.71 -29.23
C ASP A 222 -1.31 -2.50 -30.56
N ALA A 223 -0.23 -3.21 -30.89
CA ALA A 223 -0.04 -3.80 -32.21
C ALA A 223 -1.08 -4.90 -32.43
N GLY A 224 -1.79 -4.81 -33.55
CA GLY A 224 -2.88 -5.73 -33.88
C GLY A 224 -4.26 -5.28 -33.37
N ASN A 225 -4.35 -4.42 -32.35
CA ASN A 225 -5.63 -3.89 -31.86
C ASN A 225 -6.29 -2.98 -32.90
N GLU A 226 -5.50 -2.21 -33.66
CA GLU A 226 -6.00 -1.36 -34.75
C GLU A 226 -6.77 -2.13 -35.84
N SER A 227 -6.53 -3.44 -35.98
CA SER A 227 -7.25 -4.28 -36.93
C SER A 227 -8.63 -4.73 -36.43
N ASN A 228 -8.91 -4.55 -35.14
CA ASN A 228 -10.20 -4.87 -34.55
C ASN A 228 -11.17 -3.69 -34.72
N PRO A 229 -12.24 -3.80 -35.54
CA PRO A 229 -13.18 -2.72 -35.79
C PRO A 229 -14.01 -2.32 -34.56
N ASN A 230 -13.99 -3.15 -33.51
CA ASN A 230 -14.67 -2.89 -32.24
C ASN A 230 -13.71 -2.41 -31.14
N TRP A 231 -12.42 -2.18 -31.45
CA TRP A 231 -11.48 -1.64 -30.49
C TRP A 231 -11.92 -0.23 -30.09
N ARG A 232 -12.02 0.04 -28.79
CA ARG A 232 -12.47 1.32 -28.26
C ARG A 232 -11.30 2.26 -27.96
N HIS A 233 -10.12 1.93 -28.50
CA HIS A 233 -8.86 2.61 -28.20
C HIS A 233 -8.60 2.69 -26.69
N GLU A 234 -9.05 1.67 -25.95
CA GLU A 234 -8.80 1.56 -24.52
C GLU A 234 -7.30 1.37 -24.29
N LYS A 235 -6.73 2.31 -23.52
CA LYS A 235 -5.31 2.34 -23.14
C LYS A 235 -5.21 2.17 -21.63
N PRO A 236 -5.27 0.93 -21.11
CA PRO A 236 -5.28 0.69 -19.68
C PRO A 236 -4.06 1.36 -19.04
N LEU A 237 -4.24 1.97 -17.87
CA LEU A 237 -3.16 2.63 -17.13
C LEU A 237 -2.58 1.69 -16.06
N VAL A 238 -3.49 1.03 -15.33
CA VAL A 238 -3.20 0.15 -14.20
C VAL A 238 -3.87 -1.21 -14.42
N MET A 239 -3.17 -2.27 -14.04
CA MET A 239 -3.69 -3.63 -13.95
C MET A 239 -3.99 -3.97 -12.50
N LEU A 240 -5.24 -4.30 -12.20
CA LEU A 240 -5.66 -4.85 -10.91
C LEU A 240 -5.72 -6.39 -11.01
N PRO A 241 -5.12 -7.13 -10.07
CA PRO A 241 -5.21 -8.59 -10.08
C PRO A 241 -6.63 -9.03 -9.74
N ALA A 242 -7.12 -10.02 -10.47
CA ALA A 242 -8.36 -10.71 -10.19
C ALA A 242 -8.06 -12.13 -9.69
N SER A 243 -8.69 -12.53 -8.58
CA SER A 243 -8.62 -13.91 -8.08
C SER A 243 -9.50 -14.87 -8.88
N ASP A 244 -10.54 -14.33 -9.51
CA ASP A 244 -11.45 -15.02 -10.43
C ASP A 244 -11.98 -13.98 -11.43
N ILE A 245 -11.72 -14.20 -12.71
CA ILE A 245 -12.03 -13.19 -13.74
C ILE A 245 -13.53 -13.01 -13.97
N ASP A 246 -14.34 -14.06 -13.82
CA ASP A 246 -15.79 -13.98 -14.06
C ASP A 246 -16.48 -13.28 -12.90
N ARG A 247 -16.06 -13.59 -11.66
CA ARG A 247 -16.53 -12.87 -10.47
C ARG A 247 -16.09 -11.40 -10.50
N ALA A 248 -14.86 -11.13 -10.93
CA ALA A 248 -14.34 -9.76 -11.08
C ALA A 248 -15.17 -8.96 -12.09
N HIS A 249 -15.48 -9.58 -13.22
CA HIS A 249 -16.29 -8.98 -14.26
C HIS A 249 -17.72 -8.67 -13.81
N ALA A 250 -18.39 -9.61 -13.14
CA ALA A 250 -19.71 -9.37 -12.55
C ALA A 250 -19.68 -8.24 -11.51
N TYR A 251 -18.68 -8.25 -10.63
CA TYR A 251 -18.49 -7.24 -9.58
C TYR A 251 -18.25 -5.83 -10.13
N ILE A 252 -17.43 -5.69 -11.18
CA ILE A 252 -17.09 -4.39 -11.78
C ILE A 252 -18.24 -3.85 -12.63
N ARG A 253 -18.98 -4.71 -13.33
CA ARG A 253 -20.12 -4.32 -14.17
C ARG A 253 -21.25 -3.63 -13.37
N GLU A 254 -21.36 -3.92 -12.08
CA GLU A 254 -22.31 -3.23 -11.18
C GLU A 254 -21.85 -1.82 -10.79
N LYS A 255 -20.58 -1.46 -11.04
CA LYS A 255 -19.93 -0.24 -10.55
C LYS A 255 -19.57 0.75 -11.64
N THR A 256 -19.31 0.28 -12.86
CA THR A 256 -18.83 1.12 -13.96
C THR A 256 -19.02 0.45 -15.33
N GLU A 257 -18.72 1.20 -16.39
CA GLU A 257 -18.68 0.67 -17.75
C GLU A 257 -17.52 -0.32 -17.92
N VAL A 258 -17.86 -1.52 -18.38
CA VAL A 258 -16.91 -2.53 -18.85
C VAL A 258 -16.85 -2.48 -20.37
N PHE A 259 -15.64 -2.52 -20.94
CA PHE A 259 -15.44 -2.37 -22.38
C PHE A 259 -15.64 -3.66 -23.18
N SER A 260 -15.41 -4.82 -22.56
CA SER A 260 -15.57 -6.13 -23.21
C SER A 260 -15.82 -7.26 -22.21
N GLU A 261 -16.33 -8.39 -22.71
CA GLU A 261 -16.32 -9.65 -21.97
C GLU A 261 -14.88 -10.14 -21.72
N PRO A 262 -14.61 -10.94 -20.68
CA PRO A 262 -13.27 -11.45 -20.39
C PRO A 262 -12.63 -12.18 -21.57
N HIS A 263 -11.50 -11.64 -22.04
CA HIS A 263 -10.61 -12.29 -23.00
C HIS A 263 -9.79 -13.36 -22.29
N ARG A 264 -9.58 -14.51 -22.93
CA ARG A 264 -8.92 -15.69 -22.32
C ARG A 264 -7.80 -16.21 -23.20
N PHE A 265 -6.60 -16.27 -22.63
CA PHE A 265 -5.37 -16.69 -23.31
C PHE A 265 -4.60 -17.67 -22.40
N GLY A 266 -4.87 -18.96 -22.55
CA GLY A 266 -4.17 -20.00 -21.81
C GLY A 266 -4.25 -19.82 -20.28
N SER A 267 -3.13 -19.42 -19.67
CA SER A 267 -2.98 -19.18 -18.23
C SER A 267 -3.33 -17.76 -17.79
N MET A 268 -3.94 -16.94 -18.65
CA MET A 268 -4.34 -15.57 -18.35
C MET A 268 -5.76 -15.29 -18.84
N ALA A 269 -6.49 -14.45 -18.12
CA ALA A 269 -7.75 -13.86 -18.57
C ALA A 269 -7.86 -12.41 -18.11
N TYR A 270 -8.37 -11.51 -18.95
CA TYR A 270 -8.50 -10.10 -18.61
C TYR A 270 -9.70 -9.43 -19.26
N PHE A 271 -10.12 -8.29 -18.72
CA PHE A 271 -11.00 -7.33 -19.40
C PHE A 271 -10.64 -5.92 -18.95
N ASN A 272 -11.03 -4.93 -19.76
CA ASN A 272 -10.81 -3.52 -19.47
C ASN A 272 -12.13 -2.84 -19.09
N PHE A 273 -12.05 -1.82 -18.24
CA PHE A 273 -13.18 -1.05 -17.75
C PHE A 273 -12.78 0.40 -17.49
N SER A 274 -13.76 1.29 -17.36
CA SER A 274 -13.53 2.70 -17.07
C SER A 274 -13.52 2.98 -15.56
N ASP A 275 -12.62 3.82 -15.09
CA ASP A 275 -12.79 4.51 -13.80
C ASP A 275 -13.78 5.71 -13.95
N PRO A 276 -14.13 6.41 -12.85
CA PRO A 276 -15.03 7.57 -12.88
C PRO A 276 -14.51 8.76 -13.69
N GLU A 277 -13.21 8.82 -13.97
CA GLU A 277 -12.55 9.89 -14.71
C GLU A 277 -12.42 9.58 -16.21
N GLY A 278 -12.80 8.36 -16.62
CA GLY A 278 -12.67 7.88 -17.99
C GLY A 278 -11.33 7.20 -18.28
N ASN A 279 -10.50 6.96 -17.27
CA ASN A 279 -9.26 6.21 -17.44
C ASN A 279 -9.58 4.72 -17.61
N ALA A 280 -8.89 4.06 -18.54
CA ALA A 280 -9.01 2.62 -18.68
C ALA A 280 -8.20 1.90 -17.59
N VAL A 281 -8.80 0.89 -16.98
CA VAL A 281 -8.21 -0.01 -15.99
C VAL A 281 -8.38 -1.44 -16.49
N MET A 282 -7.39 -2.30 -16.28
CA MET A 282 -7.46 -3.72 -16.60
C MET A 282 -7.68 -4.54 -15.33
N ALA A 283 -8.63 -5.47 -15.35
CA ALA A 283 -8.68 -6.57 -14.37
C ALA A 283 -8.06 -7.81 -15.01
N CYS A 284 -7.12 -8.46 -14.34
CA CYS A 284 -6.38 -9.60 -14.90
C CYS A 284 -6.24 -10.75 -13.90
N TRP A 285 -6.68 -11.94 -14.30
CA TRP A 285 -6.43 -13.19 -13.62
C TRP A 285 -5.28 -13.93 -14.32
N THR A 286 -4.34 -14.46 -13.55
CA THR A 286 -3.28 -15.35 -14.04
C THR A 286 -3.22 -16.60 -13.19
N LYS A 287 -2.93 -17.75 -13.82
CA LYS A 287 -2.85 -19.05 -13.14
C LYS A 287 -1.64 -19.14 -12.20
N ASP A 288 -0.50 -18.62 -12.67
CA ASP A 288 0.78 -18.61 -11.96
C ASP A 288 1.54 -17.34 -12.36
N SER A 289 2.10 -16.61 -11.39
CA SER A 289 3.07 -15.55 -11.65
C SER A 289 4.45 -16.08 -11.27
N PRO A 290 5.36 -16.33 -12.22
CA PRO A 290 6.70 -16.79 -11.87
C PRO A 290 7.41 -15.70 -11.05
N GLU A 291 8.04 -16.09 -9.94
CA GLU A 291 8.97 -15.21 -9.25
C GLU A 291 10.22 -15.08 -10.12
N TYR A 292 10.48 -13.87 -10.62
CA TYR A 292 11.69 -13.56 -11.38
C TYR A 292 12.64 -12.78 -10.47
N GLU A 293 13.82 -13.33 -10.22
CA GLU A 293 14.90 -12.58 -9.58
C GLU A 293 15.55 -11.66 -10.61
N LEU A 294 15.38 -10.36 -10.43
CA LEU A 294 16.08 -9.38 -11.25
C LEU A 294 17.60 -9.46 -11.01
N PRO A 295 18.42 -9.26 -12.06
CA PRO A 295 19.84 -9.12 -11.88
C PRO A 295 20.13 -7.89 -11.01
N LYS A 296 21.17 -7.97 -10.17
CA LYS A 296 21.70 -6.80 -9.48
C LYS A 296 22.28 -5.83 -10.51
N THR A 297 21.92 -4.56 -10.40
CA THR A 297 22.40 -3.50 -11.29
C THR A 297 23.05 -2.40 -10.45
N ASP A 298 23.98 -1.66 -11.06
CA ASP A 298 24.60 -0.48 -10.44
C ASP A 298 23.80 0.80 -10.75
N SER A 299 22.58 0.68 -11.28
CA SER A 299 21.76 1.86 -11.56
C SER A 299 21.31 2.50 -10.23
N PRO A 300 21.51 3.82 -10.05
CA PRO A 300 20.94 4.53 -8.91
C PRO A 300 19.41 4.67 -9.00
N VAL A 301 18.80 4.39 -10.15
CA VAL A 301 17.34 4.27 -10.30
C VAL A 301 16.95 2.83 -10.01
N LEU A 302 16.22 2.61 -8.93
CA LEU A 302 15.82 1.28 -8.51
C LEU A 302 14.83 0.69 -9.52
N ALA A 303 14.97 -0.60 -9.81
CA ALA A 303 14.00 -1.38 -10.58
C ALA A 303 12.74 -1.68 -9.73
N ARG A 304 12.14 -0.64 -9.16
CA ARG A 304 10.98 -0.65 -8.27
C ARG A 304 10.11 0.58 -8.56
N ILE A 305 8.83 0.35 -8.77
CA ILE A 305 7.84 1.42 -8.92
C ILE A 305 7.32 1.78 -7.53
N GLY A 306 7.51 3.04 -7.13
CA GLY A 306 7.10 3.55 -5.83
C GLY A 306 5.63 3.99 -5.81
N GLY A 307 5.11 4.48 -6.93
CA GLY A 307 3.73 4.92 -7.04
C GLY A 307 3.25 5.07 -8.49
N ALA A 308 1.96 4.82 -8.68
CA ALA A 308 1.24 4.94 -9.93
C ALA A 308 0.26 6.11 -9.84
N PHE A 309 0.33 7.05 -10.78
CA PHE A 309 -0.52 8.23 -10.75
C PHE A 309 -1.76 8.02 -11.61
N VAL A 310 -2.93 8.28 -11.02
CA VAL A 310 -4.20 8.39 -11.73
C VAL A 310 -4.66 9.84 -11.63
N ASN A 311 -4.65 10.55 -12.76
CA ASN A 311 -5.13 11.92 -12.78
C ASN A 311 -6.64 11.97 -12.51
N VAL A 312 -7.04 12.80 -11.54
CA VAL A 312 -8.44 13.00 -11.18
C VAL A 312 -8.83 14.47 -11.21
N ARG A 313 -10.10 14.74 -11.49
CA ARG A 313 -10.73 16.07 -11.42
C ARG A 313 -11.57 16.18 -10.15
N GLU A 314 -12.29 15.12 -9.81
CA GLU A 314 -13.18 15.02 -8.66
C GLU A 314 -12.60 14.06 -7.62
N MET A 315 -11.76 14.59 -6.71
CA MET A 315 -11.01 13.78 -5.73
C MET A 315 -11.93 12.94 -4.85
N GLY A 316 -12.94 13.55 -4.22
CA GLY A 316 -13.83 12.84 -3.30
C GLY A 316 -14.58 11.67 -3.96
N ALA A 317 -15.11 11.88 -5.17
CA ALA A 317 -15.80 10.84 -5.93
C ALA A 317 -14.85 9.71 -6.38
N SER A 318 -13.65 10.07 -6.86
CA SER A 318 -12.64 9.10 -7.31
C SER A 318 -12.10 8.28 -6.14
N ALA A 319 -11.77 8.93 -5.02
CA ALA A 319 -11.32 8.25 -3.81
C ALA A 319 -12.39 7.30 -3.26
N ALA A 320 -13.65 7.75 -3.16
CA ALA A 320 -14.75 6.89 -2.72
C ALA A 320 -14.88 5.64 -3.61
N TRP A 321 -14.82 5.82 -4.93
CA TRP A 321 -14.95 4.72 -5.89
C TRP A 321 -13.80 3.71 -5.82
N TYR A 322 -12.55 4.18 -5.80
CA TYR A 322 -11.38 3.28 -5.72
C TYR A 322 -11.35 2.51 -4.40
N ASN A 323 -11.67 3.17 -3.28
CA ASN A 323 -11.77 2.49 -1.99
C ASN A 323 -12.90 1.46 -1.99
N GLU A 324 -14.07 1.78 -2.53
CA GLU A 324 -15.17 0.80 -2.64
C GLU A 324 -14.77 -0.41 -3.49
N LEU A 325 -14.16 -0.18 -4.66
CA LEU A 325 -13.69 -1.21 -5.58
C LEU A 325 -12.69 -2.18 -4.93
N LEU A 326 -11.82 -1.66 -4.07
CA LEU A 326 -10.78 -2.43 -3.37
C LEU A 326 -11.20 -2.88 -1.97
N GLY A 327 -12.44 -2.57 -1.55
CA GLY A 327 -12.99 -2.99 -0.27
C GLY A 327 -12.38 -2.30 0.95
N LEU A 328 -11.98 -1.04 0.79
CA LEU A 328 -11.34 -0.21 1.79
C LEU A 328 -12.28 0.86 2.33
N PRO A 329 -12.07 1.33 3.58
CA PRO A 329 -12.71 2.53 4.08
C PRO A 329 -12.13 3.76 3.40
N LEU A 330 -12.97 4.77 3.15
CA LEU A 330 -12.53 6.08 2.68
C LEU A 330 -11.96 6.89 3.84
N ASP A 331 -10.77 7.46 3.65
CA ASP A 331 -10.28 8.56 4.48
C ASP A 331 -10.76 9.89 3.89
N GLU A 332 -11.85 10.43 4.43
CA GLU A 332 -12.45 11.67 3.94
C GLU A 332 -11.50 12.88 4.10
N GLN A 333 -10.70 12.90 5.17
CA GLN A 333 -9.77 14.00 5.43
C GLN A 333 -8.60 13.98 4.45
N ALA A 334 -8.04 12.80 4.17
CA ALA A 334 -7.01 12.67 3.14
C ALA A 334 -7.56 13.03 1.74
N ALA A 335 -8.85 12.77 1.47
CA ALA A 335 -9.48 13.12 0.20
C ALA A 335 -9.71 14.63 -0.02
N GLU A 336 -9.46 15.48 1.00
CA GLU A 336 -9.45 16.93 0.86
C GLU A 336 -8.13 17.46 0.23
N GLN A 337 -7.07 16.65 0.23
CA GLN A 337 -5.77 17.01 -0.32
C GLN A 337 -5.75 16.94 -1.86
N SER A 338 -4.71 17.52 -2.47
CA SER A 338 -4.54 17.46 -3.93
C SER A 338 -4.01 16.11 -4.43
N VAL A 339 -3.49 15.26 -3.53
CA VAL A 339 -3.09 13.89 -3.79
C VAL A 339 -3.71 12.99 -2.74
N TYR A 340 -4.31 11.87 -3.16
CA TYR A 340 -4.85 10.84 -2.28
C TYR A 340 -4.15 9.51 -2.57
N SER A 341 -3.53 8.91 -1.56
CA SER A 341 -2.95 7.57 -1.67
C SER A 341 -4.00 6.54 -1.30
N VAL A 342 -4.47 5.77 -2.27
CA VAL A 342 -5.35 4.63 -2.02
C VAL A 342 -4.53 3.55 -1.33
N PRO A 343 -4.94 3.08 -0.14
CA PRO A 343 -4.16 2.08 0.58
C PRO A 343 -4.02 0.77 -0.20
N VAL A 344 -2.80 0.26 -0.34
CA VAL A 344 -2.51 -1.00 -1.04
C VAL A 344 -1.79 -1.99 -0.14
N THR A 345 -2.03 -3.28 -0.37
CA THR A 345 -1.40 -4.34 0.44
C THR A 345 0.09 -4.49 0.21
N ARG A 346 0.57 -4.14 -0.99
CA ARG A 346 1.98 -4.20 -1.42
C ARG A 346 2.16 -3.57 -2.81
N GLY A 347 3.41 -3.32 -3.17
CA GLY A 347 3.78 -2.77 -4.48
C GLY A 347 3.69 -1.26 -4.51
N ALA A 348 3.51 -0.70 -5.71
CA ALA A 348 3.38 0.73 -5.92
C ALA A 348 2.14 1.29 -5.23
N ALA A 349 2.27 2.45 -4.58
CA ALA A 349 1.12 3.21 -4.11
C ALA A 349 0.21 3.58 -5.29
N LEU A 350 -1.11 3.55 -5.10
CA LEU A 350 -2.06 4.05 -6.10
C LEU A 350 -2.42 5.50 -5.73
N LEU A 351 -1.86 6.45 -6.46
CA LEU A 351 -1.93 7.88 -6.16
C LEU A 351 -2.95 8.56 -7.07
N LEU A 352 -4.09 8.98 -6.50
CA LEU A 352 -5.02 9.86 -7.20
C LEU A 352 -4.45 11.27 -7.16
N ASP A 353 -4.16 11.86 -8.31
CA ASP A 353 -3.50 13.17 -8.43
C ASP A 353 -4.43 14.20 -9.08
N ARG A 354 -4.80 15.22 -8.31
CA ARG A 354 -5.61 16.37 -8.76
C ARG A 354 -4.74 17.56 -9.19
N ASN A 355 -3.43 17.53 -8.94
CA ASN A 355 -2.56 18.67 -9.21
C ASN A 355 -2.53 19.05 -10.69
N ARG A 356 -2.58 18.06 -11.60
CA ARG A 356 -2.58 18.33 -13.05
C ARG A 356 -3.81 19.13 -13.46
N TYR A 357 -4.97 18.77 -12.92
CA TYR A 357 -6.21 19.51 -13.13
C TYR A 357 -6.15 20.92 -12.53
N LEU A 358 -5.73 21.04 -11.26
CA LEU A 358 -5.65 22.33 -10.56
C LEU A 358 -4.70 23.32 -11.24
N LYS A 359 -3.58 22.82 -11.77
CA LYS A 359 -2.57 23.64 -12.46
C LYS A 359 -2.85 23.80 -13.96
N GLN A 360 -3.93 23.21 -14.49
CA GLN A 360 -4.29 23.23 -15.92
C GLN A 360 -3.18 22.68 -16.83
N GLU A 361 -2.48 21.66 -16.35
CA GLU A 361 -1.36 21.05 -17.07
C GLU A 361 -1.90 19.93 -17.97
N PRO A 362 -1.64 19.96 -19.29
CA PRO A 362 -2.27 19.06 -20.26
C PRO A 362 -1.63 17.66 -20.29
N PHE A 363 -0.64 17.40 -19.45
CA PHE A 363 0.14 16.16 -19.45
C PHE A 363 -0.15 15.30 -18.23
N ARG A 364 0.28 14.05 -18.32
CA ARG A 364 0.19 13.05 -17.27
C ARG A 364 1.59 12.56 -16.94
N ILE A 365 1.88 12.45 -15.65
CA ILE A 365 2.99 11.63 -15.17
C ILE A 365 2.38 10.27 -14.89
N LEU A 366 2.94 9.19 -15.43
CA LEU A 366 2.30 7.87 -15.33
C LEU A 366 2.60 7.20 -13.99
N PHE A 367 3.86 7.24 -13.57
CA PHE A 367 4.34 6.61 -12.35
C PHE A 367 5.70 7.15 -11.92
N MET A 368 6.18 6.71 -10.77
CA MET A 368 7.52 7.00 -10.27
C MET A 368 8.35 5.74 -10.04
N PHE A 369 9.60 5.76 -10.47
CA PHE A 369 10.65 4.85 -10.00
C PHE A 369 11.29 5.41 -8.73
N ASP A 370 11.67 4.53 -7.81
CA ASP A 370 12.35 4.92 -6.58
C ASP A 370 13.85 5.11 -6.78
N THR A 371 14.46 5.98 -5.98
CA THR A 371 15.92 6.07 -5.81
C THR A 371 16.27 6.38 -4.36
N GLU A 372 17.40 5.85 -3.90
CA GLU A 372 17.97 6.18 -2.58
C GLU A 372 18.81 7.47 -2.63
N ASN A 373 19.20 7.92 -3.82
CA ASN A 373 20.03 9.10 -4.01
C ASN A 373 19.66 9.82 -5.31
N ILE A 374 18.82 10.86 -5.18
CA ILE A 374 18.28 11.62 -6.30
C ILE A 374 19.37 12.31 -7.13
N ALA A 375 20.46 12.76 -6.49
CA ALA A 375 21.55 13.42 -7.19
C ALA A 375 22.31 12.43 -8.09
N ALA A 376 22.60 11.23 -7.57
CA ALA A 376 23.22 10.16 -8.34
C ALA A 376 22.31 9.68 -9.48
N ALA A 377 21.01 9.53 -9.21
CA ALA A 377 20.01 9.16 -10.22
C ALA A 377 19.92 10.19 -11.36
N HIS A 378 19.92 11.47 -11.01
CA HIS A 378 19.87 12.57 -11.99
C HIS A 378 21.14 12.59 -12.87
N GLU A 379 22.33 12.48 -12.27
CA GLU A 379 23.60 12.40 -13.01
C GLU A 379 23.66 11.17 -13.93
N TYR A 380 23.21 10.02 -13.44
CA TYR A 380 23.15 8.79 -14.23
C TYR A 380 22.19 8.92 -15.42
N ALA A 381 21.00 9.49 -15.23
CA ALA A 381 20.05 9.74 -16.31
C ALA A 381 20.64 10.68 -17.39
N ALA A 382 21.38 11.72 -16.97
CA ALA A 382 22.09 12.61 -17.89
C ALA A 382 23.20 11.89 -18.66
N THR A 383 23.98 11.03 -18.00
CA THR A 383 25.01 10.18 -18.64
C THR A 383 24.39 9.20 -19.62
N CYS A 384 23.21 8.67 -19.30
CA CYS A 384 22.41 7.85 -20.18
C CYS A 384 21.77 8.63 -21.34
N ARG A 385 21.91 9.97 -21.38
CA ARG A 385 21.30 10.86 -22.38
C ARG A 385 19.78 10.76 -22.41
N MET A 386 19.16 10.61 -21.25
CA MET A 386 17.70 10.66 -21.12
C MET A 386 17.19 12.09 -21.33
N GLU A 387 15.97 12.23 -21.87
CA GLU A 387 15.33 13.54 -22.03
C GLU A 387 14.63 13.92 -20.72
N PHE A 388 14.98 15.08 -20.15
CA PHE A 388 14.36 15.61 -18.94
C PHE A 388 13.14 16.46 -19.29
N HIS A 389 12.12 16.39 -18.44
CA HIS A 389 10.95 17.25 -18.47
C HIS A 389 10.95 18.15 -17.22
N GLY A 390 11.52 19.34 -17.36
CA GLY A 390 11.72 20.25 -16.24
C GLY A 390 13.03 20.01 -15.49
N GLU A 391 13.19 20.70 -14.38
CA GLU A 391 14.38 20.62 -13.52
C GLU A 391 14.15 19.61 -12.38
N LEU A 392 15.22 19.26 -11.67
CA LEU A 392 15.09 18.55 -10.39
C LEU A 392 14.38 19.45 -9.38
N GLU A 393 13.33 18.92 -8.76
CA GLU A 393 12.49 19.61 -7.78
C GLU A 393 12.61 18.96 -6.39
N THR A 394 12.52 19.78 -5.34
CA THR A 394 12.50 19.32 -3.94
C THR A 394 11.37 20.00 -3.18
N TYR A 395 10.50 19.20 -2.58
CA TYR A 395 9.40 19.65 -1.72
C TYR A 395 9.42 18.89 -0.41
N GLY A 396 9.77 19.57 0.68
CA GLY A 396 9.91 18.93 1.99
C GLY A 396 10.94 17.80 1.96
N HIS A 397 10.49 16.58 2.22
CA HIS A 397 11.31 15.36 2.26
C HIS A 397 11.29 14.57 0.93
N VAL A 398 10.63 15.11 -0.09
CA VAL A 398 10.52 14.48 -1.42
C VAL A 398 11.37 15.25 -2.42
N SER A 399 12.25 14.56 -3.14
CA SER A 399 12.99 15.13 -4.27
C SER A 399 12.79 14.27 -5.50
N PHE A 400 12.52 14.90 -6.65
CA PHE A 400 12.25 14.17 -7.87
C PHE A 400 12.70 14.93 -9.12
N PHE A 401 12.83 14.21 -10.23
CA PHE A 401 12.87 14.77 -11.58
C PHE A 401 11.99 13.93 -12.51
N VAL A 402 11.61 14.50 -13.65
CA VAL A 402 10.74 13.80 -14.62
C VAL A 402 11.52 13.57 -15.91
N LEU A 403 11.43 12.36 -16.44
CA LEU A 403 11.99 11.95 -17.71
C LEU A 403 10.90 11.75 -18.75
N LYS A 404 11.27 11.96 -20.00
CA LYS A 404 10.45 11.65 -21.16
C LYS A 404 11.00 10.40 -21.84
N ASP A 405 10.13 9.41 -22.02
CA ASP A 405 10.48 8.22 -22.79
C ASP A 405 10.46 8.51 -24.31
N PRO A 406 10.87 7.55 -25.17
CA PRO A 406 10.95 7.76 -26.62
C PRO A 406 9.62 8.12 -27.30
N ASP A 407 8.49 7.87 -26.62
CA ASP A 407 7.14 8.11 -27.11
C ASP A 407 6.49 9.34 -26.47
N GLY A 408 7.21 10.01 -25.57
CA GLY A 408 6.76 11.23 -24.93
C GLY A 408 6.06 11.02 -23.59
N ASN A 409 5.97 9.77 -23.11
CA ASN A 409 5.41 9.48 -21.80
C ASN A 409 6.30 10.07 -20.71
N LEU A 410 5.69 10.55 -19.63
CA LEU A 410 6.42 11.18 -18.52
C LEU A 410 6.50 10.24 -17.31
N ILE A 411 7.73 9.96 -16.89
CA ILE A 411 8.06 9.04 -15.81
C ILE A 411 8.86 9.81 -14.77
N MET A 412 8.44 9.75 -13.52
CA MET A 412 9.14 10.39 -12.43
C MET A 412 10.23 9.47 -11.85
N VAL A 413 11.35 10.04 -11.43
CA VAL A 413 12.32 9.37 -10.56
C VAL A 413 12.31 10.12 -9.24
N CYS A 414 12.02 9.42 -8.15
CA CYS A 414 11.69 10.02 -6.87
C CYS A 414 12.53 9.42 -5.74
N GLN A 415 13.10 10.29 -4.92
CA GLN A 415 13.60 9.96 -3.60
C GLN A 415 12.60 10.49 -2.58
N SER A 416 11.93 9.59 -1.86
CA SER A 416 11.38 9.90 -0.56
C SER A 416 12.40 9.47 0.50
N SER A 417 12.99 10.42 1.23
CA SER A 417 13.60 10.05 2.51
C SER A 417 12.48 9.52 3.39
N GLY A 418 12.66 8.34 3.98
CA GLY A 418 11.59 7.59 4.65
C GLY A 418 10.64 8.44 5.51
N THR A 419 9.37 8.04 5.42
CA THR A 419 8.17 8.38 6.21
C THR A 419 7.40 9.67 5.87
N GLU A 420 6.13 9.47 5.49
CA GLU A 420 5.01 9.91 6.33
C GLU A 420 4.16 8.70 6.75
#